data_AF-A0A840CNN9-F1
#
_entry.id   AF-A0A840CNN9-F1
#
_cell.length_a   1.000
_cell.length_b   1.000
_cell.length_c   1.000
_cell.angle_alpha   90.00
_cell.angle_beta   90.00
_cell.angle_gamma   90.00
#
_symmetry.space_group_name_H-M   'P 1'
#
loop_
_entity.id
_entity.type
_entity.pdbx_description
1 polymer ?
#
loop_
_entity_poly.entity_id
_entity_poly.type
_entity_poly.pdbx_seq_one_letter_code
_entity_poly.pdbx_strand_id
1 'polypeptide(L)' 'MFIIKEIRVIGVTRLKVEVETDNIEEFRRECARTYKVKLRQIKFIYEERE' A
#
# COMPACT_ATOMS: atom_id res chain seq x y z
N MET A 1 11.23 9.23 3.16
CA MET A 1 9.77 9.27 2.98
C MET A 1 9.37 8.40 1.77
N PHE A 2 8.22 7.72 1.80
CA PHE A 2 7.74 6.88 0.70
C PHE A 2 6.57 7.54 -0.03
N ILE A 3 6.56 7.49 -1.36
CA ILE A 3 5.42 7.91 -2.19
C ILE A 3 4.83 6.69 -2.88
N ILE A 4 3.70 6.21 -2.36
CA ILE A 4 2.97 5.09 -2.94
C ILE A 4 2.24 5.58 -4.19
N LYS A 5 2.57 4.98 -5.33
CA LYS A 5 1.97 5.25 -6.65
C LYS A 5 0.87 4.25 -7.02
N GLU A 6 0.95 3.03 -6.48
CA GLU A 6 -0.07 2.01 -6.71
C GLU A 6 -0.24 1.10 -5.49
N ILE A 7 -1.49 0.81 -5.14
CA ILE A 7 -1.87 -0.20 -4.14
C ILE A 7 -2.47 -1.39 -4.88
N ARG A 8 -1.84 -2.56 -4.73
CA ARG A 8 -2.31 -3.83 -5.28
C ARG A 8 -2.83 -4.71 -4.16
N VAL A 9 -4.13 -5.00 -4.19
CA VAL A 9 -4.79 -5.95 -3.30
C VAL A 9 -5.03 -7.24 -4.09
N ILE A 10 -4.19 -8.25 -3.89
CA ILE A 10 -4.19 -9.49 -4.69
C ILE A 10 -5.55 -10.19 -4.59
N GLY A 11 -6.17 -10.39 -5.74
CA GLY A 11 -7.49 -11.03 -5.86
C GLY A 11 -8.68 -10.10 -5.63
N VAL A 12 -8.44 -8.80 -5.38
CA VAL A 12 -9.51 -7.82 -5.08
C VAL A 12 -9.46 -6.63 -6.04
N THR A 13 -8.40 -5.83 -6.01
CA THR A 13 -8.33 -4.59 -6.81
C THR A 13 -6.90 -4.07 -7.01
N ARG A 14 -6.75 -3.12 -7.92
CA ARG A 14 -5.55 -2.29 -8.10
C ARG A 14 -5.97 -0.83 -8.15
N LEU A 15 -5.32 -0.01 -7.34
CA LEU A 15 -5.62 1.41 -7.20
C LEU A 15 -4.37 2.22 -7.56
N LYS A 16 -4.49 3.12 -8.54
CA LYS A 16 -3.48 4.15 -8.77
C LYS A 16 -3.73 5.28 -7.77
N VAL A 17 -2.70 5.65 -7.03
CA VAL A 17 -2.77 6.63 -5.94
C VAL A 17 -1.51 7.49 -5.95
N GLU A 18 -1.51 8.58 -5.20
CA GLU A 18 -0.30 9.31 -4.85
C GLU A 18 -0.39 9.63 -3.36
N VAL A 19 0.20 8.76 -2.54
CA VAL A 19 0.12 8.85 -1.07
C VAL A 19 1.52 8.88 -0.49
N GLU A 20 1.80 9.91 0.29
CA GLU A 20 3.07 10.04 1.01
C GLU A 20 2.94 9.40 2.40
N THR A 21 3.95 8.65 2.82
CA THR A 21 4.00 8.06 4.15
C THR A 21 5.44 7.85 4.61
N ASP A 22 5.69 8.07 5.90
CA ASP A 22 6.97 7.74 6.52
C ASP A 22 7.00 6.31 7.06
N ASN A 23 5.84 5.64 7.13
CA ASN A 23 5.71 4.28 7.66
C ASN A 23 4.87 3.39 6.73
N ILE A 24 5.53 2.86 5.70
CA ILE A 24 4.89 2.02 4.70
C ILE A 24 4.32 0.71 5.26
N GLU A 25 4.91 0.16 6.34
CA GLU A 25 4.42 -1.09 6.96
C GLU A 25 3.13 -0.87 7.74
N GLU A 26 3.01 0.24 8.46
CA GLU A 26 1.76 0.61 9.13
C GLU A 26 0.65 0.85 8.11
N PHE A 27 0.95 1.59 7.05
CA PHE A 27 0.03 1.80 5.94
C PHE A 27 -0.40 0.48 5.28
N ARG A 28 0.51 -0.51 5.18
CA ARG A 28 0.19 -1.87 4.73
C ARG A 28 -0.82 -2.57 5.62
N ARG A 29 -0.67 -2.44 6.94
CA ARG A 29 -1.59 -3.04 7.93
C ARG A 29 -2.96 -2.39 7.86
N GLU A 30 -3.04 -1.08 7.67
CA GLU A 30 -4.29 -0.38 7.42
C GLU A 30 -4.99 -0.86 6.16
N CYS A 31 -4.28 -0.92 5.02
CA CYS A 31 -4.83 -1.46 3.78
C CYS A 31 -5.36 -2.89 3.97
N ALA A 32 -4.60 -3.76 4.63
CA ALA A 32 -5.03 -5.14 4.88
C ALA A 32 -6.31 -5.21 5.74
N ARG A 33 -6.43 -4.36 6.78
CA ARG A 33 -7.64 -4.26 7.61
C ARG A 33 -8.84 -3.76 6.80
N THR A 34 -8.67 -2.67 6.05
CA THR A 34 -9.74 -2.04 5.25
C THR A 34 -10.31 -3.00 4.21
N TYR A 35 -9.44 -3.70 3.48
CA TYR A 35 -9.86 -4.65 2.44
C TYR A 35 -10.15 -6.05 2.98
N LYS A 36 -10.02 -6.28 4.30
CA LYS A 36 -10.21 -7.59 4.95
C LYS A 36 -9.40 -8.72 4.30
N VAL A 37 -8.13 -8.44 3.98
CA VAL A 37 -7.19 -9.41 3.38
C VAL A 37 -5.95 -9.63 4.26
N LYS A 38 -5.15 -10.65 3.92
CA LYS A 38 -3.87 -10.90 4.61
C LYS A 38 -2.82 -9.89 4.16
N LEU A 39 -1.84 -9.56 5.02
CA LEU A 39 -0.74 -8.64 4.69
C LEU A 39 0.01 -9.02 3.41
N ARG A 40 0.27 -10.32 3.21
CA ARG A 40 0.92 -10.85 1.99
C ARG A 40 0.16 -10.58 0.69
N GLN A 41 -1.11 -10.19 0.78
CA GLN A 41 -1.95 -9.83 -0.36
C GLN A 41 -1.91 -8.34 -0.67
N ILE A 42 -1.25 -7.51 0.14
CA ILE A 42 -1.04 -6.10 -0.14
C ILE A 42 0.37 -5.92 -0.72
N LYS A 43 0.44 -5.36 -1.92
CA LYS A 43 1.70 -4.93 -2.54
C LYS A 43 1.60 -3.45 -2.89
N PHE A 44 2.70 -2.73 -2.70
CA PHE A 44 2.81 -1.33 -3.10
C PHE A 44 3.80 -1.19 -4.24
N ILE A 45 3.51 -0.29 -5.17
CA ILE A 45 4.52 0.34 -6.02
C ILE A 45 4.73 1.72 -5.42
N TYR A 46 5.97 2.04 -5.09
CA TYR A 46 6.32 3.28 -4.44
C TYR A 46 7.70 3.77 -4.87
N GLU A 47 7.94 5.05 -4.65
CA GLU A 47 9.24 5.71 -4.76
C GLU A 47 9.73 6.09 -3.36
N GLU A 48 11.03 6.03 -3.13
CA GLU A 48 11.67 6.56 -1.92
C GLU A 48 12.21 7.96 -2.22
N ARG A 49 11.88 8.92 -1.36
CA ARG A 49 12.50 10.25 -1.33
C ARG A 49 13.37 10.35 -0.08
N GLU A 50 14.61 10.77 -0.28
CA GLU A 50 15.53 11.22 0.78
C GLU A 50 14.94 12.42 1.53
#